data_AF-A0A077RU58-F1
#
_entry.id   AF-A0A077RU58-F1
#
_cell.length_a   1.000
_cell.length_b   1.000
_cell.length_c   1.000
_cell.angle_alpha   90.00
_cell.angle_beta   90.00
_cell.angle_gamma   90.00
#
_symmetry.space_group_name_H-M   'P 1'
#
loop_
_entity.id
_entity.type
_entity.pdbx_description
1 polymer ?
#
loop_
_entity_poly.entity_id
_entity_poly.type
_entity_poly.pdbx_seq_one_letter_code
_entity_poly.pdbx_strand_id
1 'polypeptide(L)'
;MAMGGRRPWKCCDQPICRGWKYPVCECADEVDECAPTCHSCVPSKANATRKVCEDTYIGKAGPGCTEKPWKCCDEPFCSGADPPTCHCADEVEQCAPTCKTCLPALLHPWTRHMCFDFFHGFPGPQCRYLAAADDAAGGGY
;
A
#
# COMPACT_ATOMS: atom_id res chain seq x y z
N MET A 1 -17.46 15.51 16.54
CA MET A 1 -17.02 16.33 15.38
C MET A 1 -15.99 15.51 14.62
N ALA A 2 -16.33 14.95 13.46
CA ALA A 2 -15.36 14.27 12.61
C ALA A 2 -14.66 15.34 11.76
N MET A 3 -13.44 15.72 12.15
CA MET A 3 -12.58 16.58 11.33
C MET A 3 -12.04 15.73 10.17
N GLY A 4 -12.88 15.44 9.19
CA GLY A 4 -12.47 14.83 7.91
C GLY A 4 -11.75 15.88 7.07
N GLY A 5 -10.48 16.15 7.40
CA GLY A 5 -9.61 16.98 6.55
C GLY A 5 -9.44 16.35 5.17
N ARG A 6 -9.12 17.16 4.14
CA ARG A 6 -8.72 16.60 2.84
C ARG A 6 -7.45 15.78 3.02
N ARG A 7 -7.36 14.63 2.34
CA ARG A 7 -6.19 13.74 2.43
C ARG A 7 -4.93 14.51 2.01
N PRO A 8 -3.81 14.42 2.77
CA PRO A 8 -2.60 15.21 2.47
C PRO A 8 -1.87 14.78 1.18
N TRP A 9 -2.14 13.57 0.69
CA TRP A 9 -1.57 12.99 -0.53
C TRP A 9 -2.63 12.46 -1.49
N LYS A 10 -2.29 12.37 -2.79
CA LYS A 10 -3.16 11.76 -3.80
C LYS A 10 -3.12 10.23 -3.78
N CYS A 11 -1.92 9.68 -3.64
CA CYS A 11 -1.61 8.26 -3.53
C CYS A 11 -0.50 8.09 -2.48
N CYS A 12 -0.30 6.87 -1.97
CA CYS A 12 0.77 6.56 -1.02
C CYS A 12 1.26 5.12 -1.20
N ASP A 13 2.53 4.93 -1.52
CA ASP A 13 3.14 3.61 -1.71
C ASP A 13 3.54 2.92 -0.39
N GLN A 14 3.83 3.72 0.65
CA GLN A 14 4.23 3.28 2.00
C GLN A 14 3.29 3.83 3.09
N PRO A 15 2.01 3.38 3.11
CA PRO A 15 1.08 3.81 4.15
C PRO A 15 1.36 3.10 5.48
N ILE A 16 1.53 3.87 6.55
CA ILE A 16 1.60 3.37 7.92
C ILE A 16 0.26 3.67 8.59
N CYS A 17 -0.62 2.69 8.63
CA CYS A 17 -1.96 2.84 9.20
C CYS A 17 -2.10 2.10 10.53
N ARG A 18 -2.74 2.75 11.50
CA ARG A 18 -3.08 2.20 12.82
C ARG A 18 -4.58 2.20 13.03
N GLY A 19 -5.12 1.10 13.59
CA GLY A 19 -6.54 0.96 13.88
C GLY A 19 -7.36 0.39 12.70
N TRP A 20 -8.46 -0.28 13.03
CA TRP A 20 -9.30 -0.99 12.04
C TRP A 20 -10.45 -0.13 11.53
N LYS A 21 -11.35 0.31 12.42
CA LYS A 21 -12.61 0.99 12.05
C LYS A 21 -12.41 2.43 11.58
N TYR A 22 -11.43 3.12 12.15
CA TYR A 22 -11.05 4.48 11.78
C TYR A 22 -9.52 4.52 11.71
N PRO A 23 -8.94 4.05 10.59
CA PRO A 23 -7.50 3.99 10.49
C PRO A 23 -6.91 5.39 10.54
N VAL A 24 -5.90 5.57 11.37
CA VAL A 24 -5.06 6.77 11.40
C VAL A 24 -3.83 6.43 10.56
N CYS A 25 -3.69 7.07 9.42
CA CYS A 25 -2.65 6.78 8.44
C CYS A 25 -1.66 7.93 8.31
N GLU A 26 -0.39 7.57 8.19
CA GLU A 26 0.73 8.42 7.78
C GLU A 26 1.27 7.89 6.46
N CYS A 27 1.80 8.77 5.61
CA CYS A 27 2.45 8.36 4.36
C CYS A 27 3.96 8.56 4.46
N ALA A 28 4.71 7.45 4.36
CA ALA A 28 6.16 7.47 4.47
C ALA A 28 6.88 7.62 3.12
N ASP A 29 6.14 7.98 2.06
CA ASP A 29 6.72 8.17 0.73
C ASP A 29 7.74 9.31 0.73
N GLU A 30 8.96 9.00 0.29
CA GLU A 30 9.98 10.01 0.00
C GLU A 30 9.73 10.65 -1.36
N VAL A 31 9.58 11.98 -1.38
CA VAL A 31 9.32 12.80 -2.58
C VAL A 31 10.33 13.93 -2.71
N ASP A 32 10.53 14.44 -3.93
CA ASP A 32 11.34 15.66 -4.14
C ASP A 32 10.61 16.91 -3.62
N GLU A 33 9.30 16.96 -3.85
CA GLU A 33 8.40 18.02 -3.42
C GLU A 33 7.09 17.45 -2.86
N CYS A 34 6.65 17.99 -1.73
CA CYS A 34 5.38 17.57 -1.14
C CYS A 34 4.19 18.08 -1.94
N ALA A 35 3.10 17.32 -1.89
CA ALA A 35 1.82 17.74 -2.46
C ALA A 35 1.34 19.05 -1.82
N PRO A 36 0.60 19.92 -2.57
CA PRO A 36 0.08 21.17 -2.04
C PRO A 36 -0.96 20.97 -0.91
N THR A 37 -1.47 19.75 -0.77
CA THR A 37 -2.38 19.33 0.29
C THR A 37 -1.66 18.92 1.58
N CYS A 38 -0.33 18.78 1.56
CA CYS A 38 0.48 18.52 2.73
C CYS A 38 0.79 19.82 3.47
N HIS A 39 0.49 19.87 4.76
CA HIS A 39 0.76 20.99 5.64
C HIS A 39 2.18 20.95 6.20
N SER A 40 2.64 19.80 6.67
CA SER A 40 3.96 19.61 7.29
C SER A 40 4.89 18.80 6.38
N CYS A 41 5.60 19.50 5.50
CA CYS A 41 6.60 18.90 4.62
C CYS A 41 8.01 19.03 5.23
N VAL A 42 8.63 17.91 5.57
CA VAL A 42 9.92 17.87 6.27
C VAL A 42 10.95 17.03 5.51
N PRO A 43 12.27 17.25 5.72
CA PRO A 43 13.30 16.37 5.16
C PRO A 43 13.13 14.93 5.66
N SER A 44 13.41 13.93 4.80
CA SER A 44 13.40 12.53 5.20
C SER A 44 14.52 12.24 6.20
N LYS A 45 14.22 11.34 7.15
CA LYS A 45 15.20 10.82 8.11
C LYS A 45 16.19 9.86 7.46
N ALA A 46 15.80 9.16 6.40
CA ALA A 46 16.66 8.25 5.67
C ALA A 46 17.54 9.00 4.65
N ASN A 47 16.97 10.00 3.97
CA ASN A 47 17.68 10.80 2.99
C ASN A 47 17.33 12.29 3.08
N ALA A 48 18.22 13.11 3.62
CA ALA A 48 17.99 14.55 3.82
C ALA A 48 17.76 15.35 2.52
N THR A 49 18.05 14.79 1.34
CA THR A 49 17.73 15.41 0.04
C THR A 49 16.28 15.21 -0.38
N ARG A 50 15.60 14.21 0.19
CA ARG A 50 14.19 13.90 -0.04
C ARG A 50 13.33 14.49 1.07
N LYS A 51 12.03 14.59 0.83
CA LYS A 51 11.03 15.10 1.78
C LYS A 51 9.96 14.06 2.03
N VAL A 52 9.33 14.13 3.20
CA VAL A 52 8.19 13.30 3.60
C VAL A 52 7.09 14.22 4.12
N CYS A 53 5.84 13.85 3.86
CA CYS A 53 4.69 14.53 4.45
C CYS A 53 4.39 13.92 5.82
N GLU A 54 4.59 14.68 6.90
CA GLU A 54 4.33 14.22 8.29
C GLU A 54 2.87 14.39 8.73
N ASP A 55 2.00 14.87 7.84
CA ASP A 55 0.58 14.99 8.15
C ASP A 55 -0.06 13.64 8.43
N THR A 56 -0.84 13.59 9.49
CA THR A 56 -1.67 12.43 9.82
C THR A 56 -3.05 12.57 9.20
N TYR A 57 -3.57 11.48 8.64
CA TYR A 57 -4.92 11.43 8.07
C TYR A 57 -5.79 10.42 8.82
N ILE A 58 -6.97 10.86 9.27
CA ILE A 58 -7.99 9.97 9.84
C ILE A 58 -8.86 9.46 8.69
N GLY A 59 -8.55 8.25 8.24
CA GLY A 59 -9.19 7.59 7.11
C GLY A 59 -8.21 6.73 6.33
N LYS A 60 -8.70 6.10 5.26
CA LYS A 60 -7.87 5.21 4.42
C LYS A 60 -6.79 5.99 3.66
N ALA A 61 -5.57 5.44 3.60
CA ALA A 61 -4.44 6.07 2.92
C ALA A 61 -4.67 6.32 1.42
N GLY A 62 -5.59 5.62 0.77
CA GLY A 62 -5.83 5.75 -0.67
C GLY A 62 -5.06 4.72 -1.49
N PRO A 63 -4.99 4.90 -2.82
CA PRO A 63 -4.28 3.98 -3.70
C PRO A 63 -2.76 4.13 -3.58
N GLY A 64 -2.02 3.07 -3.94
CA GLY A 64 -0.58 3.16 -4.22
C GLY A 64 -0.31 4.07 -5.43
N CYS A 65 0.85 4.72 -5.44
CA CYS A 65 1.29 5.56 -6.56
C CYS A 65 1.86 4.72 -7.71
N THR A 66 2.48 3.59 -7.39
CA THR A 66 3.11 2.71 -8.37
C THR A 66 2.21 1.52 -8.68
N GLU A 67 2.09 1.15 -9.96
CA GLU A 67 1.42 -0.09 -10.35
C GLU A 67 2.24 -1.29 -9.88
N LYS A 68 1.70 -2.01 -8.90
CA LYS A 68 2.32 -3.19 -8.28
C LYS A 68 1.71 -4.47 -8.88
N PRO A 69 2.43 -5.60 -8.88
CA PRO A 69 1.89 -6.88 -9.34
C PRO A 69 0.75 -7.43 -8.44
N TRP A 70 0.55 -6.84 -7.26
CA TRP A 70 -0.51 -7.15 -6.30
C TRP A 70 -1.11 -5.87 -5.73
N LYS A 71 -2.38 -5.91 -5.29
CA LYS A 71 -3.07 -4.76 -4.68
C LYS A 71 -2.68 -4.55 -3.21
N CYS A 72 -2.42 -5.65 -2.51
CA CYS A 72 -1.97 -5.73 -1.12
C CYS A 72 -1.08 -6.96 -0.97
N CYS A 73 -0.38 -7.05 0.14
CA CYS A 73 0.42 -8.23 0.48
C CYS A 73 0.44 -8.45 1.99
N ASP A 74 -0.03 -9.60 2.47
CA ASP A 74 0.06 -10.00 3.88
C ASP A 74 1.41 -10.67 4.19
N GLU A 75 1.98 -11.42 3.24
CA GLU A 75 3.26 -12.16 3.36
C GLU A 75 4.33 -11.67 2.35
N PRO A 76 4.91 -10.47 2.54
CA PRO A 76 5.96 -9.95 1.66
C PRO A 76 7.35 -10.49 2.02
N PHE A 77 8.08 -10.91 1.00
CA PHE A 77 9.50 -11.23 1.06
C PHE A 77 10.31 -10.14 0.34
N CYS A 78 11.03 -9.33 1.11
CA CYS A 78 11.76 -8.17 0.61
C CYS A 78 13.27 -8.29 0.86
N SER A 79 14.08 -7.77 -0.07
CA SER A 79 15.50 -7.54 0.18
C SER A 79 15.73 -6.45 1.23
N GLY A 80 16.92 -6.41 1.83
CA GLY A 80 17.30 -5.38 2.81
C GLY A 80 17.77 -4.05 2.22
N ALA A 81 17.59 -3.85 0.90
CA ALA A 81 17.91 -2.58 0.24
C ALA A 81 16.81 -1.54 0.47
N ASP A 82 17.12 -0.26 0.24
CA ASP A 82 16.15 0.84 0.32
C ASP A 82 16.22 1.70 -0.97
N PRO A 83 15.22 1.62 -1.87
CA PRO A 83 14.01 0.80 -1.77
C PRO A 83 14.28 -0.70 -1.96
N PRO A 84 13.48 -1.58 -1.35
CA PRO A 84 13.67 -3.03 -1.44
C PRO A 84 13.21 -3.57 -2.79
N THR A 85 13.65 -4.78 -3.13
CA THR A 85 12.98 -5.61 -4.14
C THR A 85 12.16 -6.65 -3.41
N CYS A 86 10.84 -6.65 -3.62
CA CYS A 86 9.89 -7.48 -2.91
C CYS A 86 9.18 -8.47 -3.84
N HIS A 87 8.82 -9.61 -3.29
CA HIS A 87 7.92 -10.62 -3.85
C HIS A 87 6.79 -10.85 -2.82
N CYS A 88 5.57 -11.09 -3.29
CA CYS A 88 4.44 -11.40 -2.41
C CYS A 88 4.09 -12.89 -2.49
N ALA A 89 4.10 -13.57 -1.35
CA ALA A 89 3.81 -15.00 -1.27
C ALA A 89 2.33 -15.31 -0.98
N ASP A 90 1.45 -14.31 -1.03
CA ASP A 90 0.03 -14.50 -0.78
C ASP A 90 -0.59 -15.49 -1.79
N GLU A 91 -1.32 -16.48 -1.27
CA GLU A 91 -2.11 -17.41 -2.07
C GLU A 91 -3.53 -16.87 -2.31
N VAL A 92 -3.75 -16.31 -3.48
CA VAL A 92 -5.00 -15.64 -3.87
C VAL A 92 -5.86 -16.51 -4.78
N GLU A 93 -7.16 -16.25 -4.81
CA GLU A 93 -8.05 -16.94 -5.76
C GLU A 93 -7.71 -16.55 -7.20
N GLN A 94 -7.42 -15.27 -7.44
CA GLN A 94 -7.01 -14.73 -8.73
C GLN A 94 -5.90 -13.69 -8.52
N CYS A 95 -4.85 -13.75 -9.34
CA CYS A 95 -3.81 -12.72 -9.34
C CYS A 95 -4.38 -11.37 -9.81
N ALA A 96 -3.73 -10.27 -9.41
CA ALA A 96 -4.07 -8.96 -9.95
C ALA A 96 -3.76 -8.89 -11.46
N PRO A 97 -4.49 -8.06 -12.24
CA PRO A 97 -4.25 -7.91 -13.69
C PRO A 97 -2.84 -7.41 -14.03
N THR A 98 -2.18 -6.78 -13.08
CA THR A 98 -0.81 -6.26 -13.19
C THR A 98 0.26 -7.32 -12.95
N CYS A 99 -0.10 -8.51 -12.45
CA CYS A 99 0.81 -9.63 -12.33
C CYS A 99 1.07 -10.27 -13.70
N LYS A 100 2.34 -10.34 -14.12
CA LYS A 100 2.75 -10.94 -15.38
C LYS A 100 2.89 -12.46 -15.25
N THR A 101 3.36 -12.93 -14.10
CA THR A 101 3.64 -14.36 -13.86
C THR A 101 2.72 -14.93 -12.77
N CYS A 102 1.48 -15.22 -13.15
CA CYS A 102 0.50 -15.86 -12.25
C CYS A 102 0.52 -17.38 -12.44
N LEU A 103 0.92 -18.12 -11.40
CA LEU A 103 1.01 -19.59 -11.45
C LEU A 103 0.21 -20.22 -10.30
N PRO A 104 -0.15 -21.52 -10.39
CA PRO A 104 -0.73 -22.25 -9.28
C PRO A 104 0.10 -22.13 -8.01
N ALA A 105 -0.56 -21.93 -6.87
CA ALA A 105 0.10 -21.76 -5.58
C ALA A 105 0.73 -23.08 -5.09
N LEU A 106 1.68 -22.99 -4.16
CA LEU A 106 2.43 -24.17 -3.69
C LEU A 106 1.63 -25.02 -2.71
N LEU A 107 0.91 -24.39 -1.77
CA LEU A 107 0.14 -25.10 -0.74
C LEU A 107 -1.23 -25.52 -1.27
N HIS A 108 -1.86 -24.69 -2.11
CA HIS A 108 -3.18 -24.96 -2.68
C HIS A 108 -3.21 -24.86 -4.23
N PRO A 109 -2.46 -25.73 -4.96
CA PRO A 109 -2.28 -25.62 -6.41
C PRO A 109 -3.56 -25.78 -7.24
N TRP A 110 -4.61 -26.39 -6.68
CA TRP A 110 -5.86 -26.65 -7.40
C TRP A 110 -6.87 -25.51 -7.31
N THR A 111 -6.72 -24.60 -6.34
CA THR A 111 -7.72 -23.58 -6.01
C THR A 111 -7.15 -22.18 -5.85
N ARG A 112 -5.83 -22.04 -5.72
CA ARG A 112 -5.15 -20.78 -5.48
C ARG A 112 -4.01 -20.55 -6.48
N HIS A 113 -3.68 -19.28 -6.64
CA HIS A 113 -2.60 -18.79 -7.46
C HIS A 113 -1.67 -17.92 -6.62
N MET A 114 -0.42 -17.83 -7.05
CA MET A 114 0.57 -16.93 -6.47
C MET A 114 1.22 -16.11 -7.58
N CYS A 115 1.46 -14.83 -7.32
CA CYS A 115 2.13 -13.95 -8.27
C CYS A 115 3.65 -14.05 -8.08
N PHE A 116 4.37 -14.52 -9.11
CA PHE A 116 5.83 -14.73 -9.05
C PHE A 116 6.65 -13.50 -9.48
N ASP A 117 6.00 -12.38 -9.76
CA ASP A 117 6.70 -11.16 -10.13
C ASP A 117 7.50 -10.60 -8.94
N PHE A 118 8.66 -10.02 -9.25
CA PHE A 118 9.41 -9.18 -8.33
C PHE A 118 9.11 -7.72 -8.62
N PHE A 119 8.91 -6.94 -7.55
CA PHE A 119 8.64 -5.52 -7.62
C PHE A 119 9.76 -4.75 -6.93
N HIS A 120 10.35 -3.77 -7.61
CA HIS A 120 11.32 -2.86 -6.98
C HIS A 120 10.55 -1.72 -6.31
N GLY A 121 10.44 -1.80 -5.00
CA GLY A 121 9.66 -0.92 -4.15
C GLY A 121 8.98 -1.70 -3.02
N PHE A 122 8.37 -0.96 -2.09
CA PHE A 122 7.70 -1.55 -0.94
C PHE A 122 6.42 -2.30 -1.34
N PRO A 123 6.07 -3.40 -0.65
CA PRO A 123 5.02 -4.32 -1.06
C PRO A 123 3.61 -3.71 -1.02
N GLY A 124 3.43 -2.56 -0.35
CA GLY A 124 2.14 -1.89 -0.19
C GLY A 124 1.43 -2.28 1.12
N PRO A 125 0.13 -1.97 1.24
CA PRO A 125 -0.63 -2.26 2.45
C PRO A 125 -0.88 -3.77 2.61
N GLN A 126 -1.08 -4.20 3.85
CA GLN A 126 -1.58 -5.55 4.15
C GLN A 126 -3.06 -5.69 3.78
N CYS A 127 -3.44 -6.86 3.28
CA CYS A 127 -4.79 -7.12 2.76
C CYS A 127 -5.86 -7.05 3.84
N ARG A 128 -5.54 -7.42 5.09
CA ARG A 128 -6.46 -7.25 6.24
C ARG A 128 -6.94 -5.82 6.44
N TYR A 129 -6.17 -4.82 6.00
CA TYR A 129 -6.56 -3.40 6.09
C TYR A 129 -7.29 -2.91 4.83
N LEU A 130 -7.33 -3.71 3.76
CA LEU A 130 -8.15 -3.47 2.57
C LEU A 130 -9.53 -4.13 2.65
N ALA A 131 -9.67 -5.33 3.22
CA ALA A 131 -10.94 -6.07 3.25
C ALA A 131 -12.09 -5.30 3.95
N ALA A 132 -11.79 -4.44 4.92
CA ALA A 132 -12.78 -3.52 5.50
C ALA A 132 -13.28 -2.41 4.52
N ALA A 133 -12.88 -2.44 3.25
CA ALA A 133 -13.24 -1.48 2.23
C ALA A 133 -14.25 -1.99 1.20
N ASP A 134 -14.20 -3.27 0.81
CA ASP A 134 -15.08 -3.79 -0.23
C ASP A 134 -16.51 -3.99 0.29
N ASP A 135 -16.70 -4.30 1.58
CA ASP A 135 -18.04 -4.36 2.21
C ASP A 135 -18.75 -2.99 2.29
N ALA A 136 -18.04 -1.87 2.09
CA ALA A 136 -18.63 -0.54 2.07
C ALA A 136 -18.95 -0.04 0.65
N ALA A 137 -18.51 -0.75 -0.40
CA ALA A 137 -18.73 -0.38 -1.80
C ALA A 137 -19.80 -1.23 -2.51
N GLY A 138 -20.26 -2.34 -1.90
CA GLY A 138 -21.19 -3.31 -2.49
C GLY A 138 -22.67 -3.13 -2.17
N GLY A 139 -23.14 -1.92 -1.83
CA GLY A 139 -24.56 -1.66 -1.54
C GLY A 139 -25.27 -0.97 -2.70
N GLY A 140 -25.66 -1.74 -3.73
CA GLY A 140 -26.44 -1.22 -4.85
C GLY A 140 -27.07 -2.31 -5.71
N TYR A 141 -28.22 -2.83 -5.26
CA TYR A 141 -29.29 -3.31 -6.12
C TYR A 141 -30.55 -2.49 -5.82
#